data_AF-F3GE81-F1
#
_entry.id   AF-F3GE81-F1
#
_cell.length_a   1.000
_cell.length_b   1.000
_cell.length_c   1.000
_cell.angle_alpha   90.00
_cell.angle_beta   90.00
_cell.angle_gamma   90.00
#
_symmetry.space_group_name_H-M   'P 1'
#
loop_
_entity.id
_entity.type
_entity.pdbx_description
1 polymer ?
#
loop_
_entity_poly.entity_id
_entity_poly.type
_entity_poly.pdbx_seq_one_letter_code
_entity_poly.pdbx_strand_id
1 'polypeptide(L)'
;MDGAASAEALRTPYARAKDGLEPFYSSGATDPHAASMALPIFGPLHENIGALVLSGPSMRLTADYAKAIRSIFIEVADDLTRSLGGKSFGEEKVAHRAPAVDEAV
;
A
#
# COMPACT_ATOMS: atom_id res chain seq x y z
N MET A 1 19.75 -4.54 6.63
CA MET A 1 18.82 -4.24 5.51
C MET A 1 17.48 -3.87 6.13
N ASP A 2 17.44 -2.75 6.84
CA ASP A 2 16.36 -2.51 7.80
C ASP A 2 15.36 -1.44 7.35
N GLY A 3 15.71 -0.64 6.34
CA GLY A 3 14.85 0.42 5.78
C GLY A 3 14.17 0.11 4.43
N ALA A 4 14.12 -1.16 4.01
CA ALA A 4 13.35 -1.52 2.81
C ALA A 4 11.85 -1.49 3.12
N ALA A 5 11.04 -0.96 2.19
CA ALA A 5 9.58 -0.81 2.39
C ALA A 5 8.90 -2.13 2.76
N SER A 6 9.29 -3.25 2.14
CA SER A 6 8.76 -4.57 2.44
C SER A 6 9.11 -5.06 3.85
N ALA A 7 10.32 -4.74 4.35
CA ALA A 7 10.74 -5.12 5.69
C ALA A 7 9.96 -4.34 6.76
N GLU A 8 9.70 -3.05 6.52
CA GLU A 8 8.83 -2.22 7.36
C GLU A 8 7.39 -2.75 7.39
N ALA A 9 6.85 -3.11 6.23
CA ALA A 9 5.51 -3.70 6.12
C ALA A 9 5.39 -5.01 6.92
N LEU A 10 6.33 -5.94 6.78
CA LEU A 10 6.30 -7.23 7.47
C LEU A 10 6.45 -7.12 9.00
N ARG A 11 7.07 -6.04 9.49
CA ARG A 11 7.22 -5.78 10.93
C ARG A 11 6.07 -4.97 11.51
N THR A 12 5.13 -4.51 10.68
CA THR A 12 4.05 -3.63 11.12
C THR A 12 2.91 -4.44 11.74
N PRO A 13 2.61 -4.25 13.04
CA PRO A 13 1.48 -4.91 13.69
C PRO A 13 0.16 -4.22 13.33
N TYR A 14 -0.95 -4.96 13.40
CA TYR A 14 -2.29 -4.43 13.10
C TYR A 14 -2.67 -3.22 13.95
N ALA A 15 -2.22 -3.17 15.21
CA ALA A 15 -2.48 -2.04 16.10
C ALA A 15 -1.94 -0.68 15.58
N ARG A 16 -0.90 -0.70 14.73
CA ARG A 16 -0.37 0.48 14.05
C ARG A 16 -1.17 0.83 12.78
N ALA A 17 -1.77 -0.17 12.13
CA ALA A 17 -2.45 0.01 10.86
C ALA A 17 -3.96 0.29 10.98
N LYS A 18 -4.59 -0.14 12.07
CA LYS A 18 -6.05 -0.09 12.27
C LYS A 18 -6.70 1.29 12.13
N ASP A 19 -5.94 2.36 12.33
CA ASP A 19 -6.43 3.74 12.31
C ASP A 19 -5.99 4.48 11.02
N GLY A 20 -5.59 3.74 10.00
CA GLY A 20 -5.03 4.26 8.75
C GLY A 20 -3.51 4.19 8.73
N LEU A 21 -2.97 3.58 7.66
CA LEU A 21 -1.53 3.44 7.43
C LEU A 21 -1.17 3.93 6.04
N GLU A 22 -0.23 4.86 5.97
CA GLU A 22 0.38 5.25 4.72
C GLU A 22 1.33 4.15 4.22
N PRO A 23 1.37 3.88 2.89
CA PRO A 23 2.31 2.91 2.35
C PRO A 23 3.76 3.28 2.64
N PHE A 24 4.55 2.30 3.04
CA PHE A 24 6.00 2.48 3.17
C PHE A 24 6.60 2.67 1.79
N TYR A 25 7.53 3.61 1.64
CA TYR A 25 8.26 3.83 0.40
C TYR A 25 9.76 3.75 0.66
N SER A 26 10.50 3.10 -0.24
CA SER A 26 11.96 3.06 -0.22
C SER A 26 12.52 3.16 -1.63
N SER A 27 13.69 3.78 -1.78
CA SER A 27 14.44 3.87 -3.03
C SER A 27 15.90 3.60 -2.75
N GLY A 28 16.56 2.76 -3.54
CA GLY A 28 17.97 2.44 -3.33
C GLY A 28 18.24 1.44 -2.20
N ALA A 29 17.21 0.87 -1.56
CA ALA A 29 17.39 0.07 -0.34
C ALA A 29 18.11 -1.27 -0.58
N THR A 30 17.85 -1.92 -1.72
CA THR A 30 18.50 -3.16 -2.15
C THR A 30 19.29 -2.98 -3.43
N ASP A 31 18.80 -2.13 -4.32
CA ASP A 31 19.42 -1.77 -5.59
C ASP A 31 19.28 -0.25 -5.79
N PRO A 32 20.37 0.49 -6.12
CA PRO A 32 20.35 1.96 -6.28
C PRO A 32 19.33 2.49 -7.29
N HIS A 33 18.95 1.68 -8.27
CA HIS A 33 18.05 2.03 -9.36
C HIS A 33 16.62 1.50 -9.16
N ALA A 34 16.35 0.82 -8.04
CA ALA A 34 15.04 0.31 -7.69
C ALA A 34 14.38 1.14 -6.58
N ALA A 35 13.07 1.32 -6.71
CA ALA A 35 12.20 1.80 -5.66
C ALA A 35 11.08 0.79 -5.40
N SER A 36 10.50 0.87 -4.20
CA SER A 36 9.40 0.03 -3.79
C SER A 36 8.45 0.77 -2.85
N MET A 37 7.18 0.42 -2.95
CA MET A 37 6.13 0.80 -2.03
C MET A 37 5.50 -0.46 -1.42
N ALA A 38 5.17 -0.47 -0.13
CA ALA A 38 4.62 -1.65 0.52
C ALA A 38 3.58 -1.33 1.60
N LEU A 39 2.64 -2.26 1.77
CA LEU A 39 1.67 -2.28 2.86
C LEU A 39 1.60 -3.68 3.49
N PRO A 40 1.38 -3.78 4.81
CA PRO A 40 1.11 -5.06 5.46
C PRO A 40 -0.24 -5.63 5.02
N ILE A 41 -0.34 -6.95 5.01
CA ILE A 41 -1.58 -7.69 4.80
C ILE A 41 -1.88 -8.49 6.06
N PHE A 42 -3.12 -8.41 6.52
CA PHE A 42 -3.52 -9.02 7.79
C PHE A 42 -4.46 -10.21 7.59
N GLY A 43 -4.34 -11.20 8.46
CA GLY A 43 -5.25 -12.32 8.55
C GLY A 43 -6.46 -12.05 9.45
N PRO A 44 -7.35 -13.05 9.59
CA PRO A 44 -8.56 -12.94 10.40
C PRO A 44 -8.30 -12.73 11.90
N LEU A 45 -7.12 -13.08 12.40
CA LEU A 45 -6.71 -12.89 13.80
C LEU A 45 -5.89 -11.60 14.00
N HIS A 46 -5.90 -10.69 13.02
CA HIS A 46 -5.10 -9.46 13.01
C HIS A 46 -3.58 -9.70 13.03
N GLU A 47 -3.16 -10.89 12.65
CA GLU A 47 -1.77 -11.26 12.46
C GLU A 47 -1.28 -10.74 11.10
N ASN A 48 -0.06 -10.20 11.05
CA ASN A 48 0.57 -9.84 9.79
C ASN A 48 0.95 -11.15 9.07
N ILE A 49 0.26 -11.45 7.97
CA ILE A 49 0.47 -12.67 7.18
C ILE A 49 1.38 -12.42 5.96
N GLY A 50 1.74 -11.17 5.70
CA GLY A 50 2.57 -10.81 4.56
C GLY A 50 2.54 -9.31 4.24
N ALA A 51 3.05 -8.97 3.06
CA ALA A 51 3.06 -7.61 2.55
C ALA A 51 2.71 -7.58 1.06
N LEU A 52 1.91 -6.59 0.66
CA LEU A 52 1.74 -6.22 -0.73
C LEU A 52 2.84 -5.23 -1.10
N VAL A 53 3.57 -5.51 -2.19
CA VAL A 53 4.72 -4.69 -2.61
C VAL A 53 4.58 -4.34 -4.09
N LEU A 54 4.67 -3.04 -4.39
CA LEU A 54 4.85 -2.53 -5.75
C LEU A 54 6.31 -2.12 -5.92
N SER A 55 7.01 -2.68 -6.90
CA SER A 55 8.39 -2.34 -7.22
C SER A 55 8.51 -1.76 -8.63
N GLY A 56 9.50 -0.90 -8.84
CA GLY A 56 9.80 -0.33 -10.14
C GLY A 56 11.10 0.46 -10.15
N PRO A 57 11.53 0.97 -11.33
CA PRO A 57 12.71 1.82 -11.39
C PRO A 57 12.51 3.09 -10.58
N SER A 58 13.53 3.51 -9.84
CA SER A 58 13.49 4.71 -8.97
C SER A 58 13.19 6.00 -9.74
N MET A 59 13.51 6.03 -11.04
CA MET A 59 13.19 7.16 -11.92
C MET A 59 11.70 7.25 -12.30
N ARG A 60 10.94 6.15 -12.23
CA ARG A 60 9.49 6.12 -12.55
C ARG A 60 8.62 6.00 -11.31
N LEU A 61 8.99 5.13 -10.38
CA LEU A 61 8.35 5.00 -9.08
C LEU A 61 9.01 5.98 -8.12
N THR A 62 8.86 7.28 -8.38
CA THR A 62 9.37 8.35 -7.52
C THR A 62 8.49 8.48 -6.28
N ALA A 63 8.99 9.16 -5.23
CA ALA A 63 8.21 9.42 -4.02
C ALA A 63 6.91 10.19 -4.30
N ASP A 64 6.92 11.11 -5.27
CA ASP A 64 5.72 11.87 -5.65
C ASP A 64 4.72 11.02 -6.43
N TYR A 65 5.20 10.16 -7.32
CA TYR A 65 4.34 9.21 -8.02
C TYR A 65 3.72 8.20 -7.05
N ALA A 66 4.53 7.69 -6.10
CA ALA A 66 4.09 6.88 -4.98
C ALA A 66 2.93 7.54 -4.21
N LYS A 67 3.05 8.83 -3.85
CA LYS A 67 1.96 9.58 -3.19
C LYS A 67 0.73 9.72 -4.08
N ALA A 68 0.90 9.85 -5.39
CA ALA A 68 -0.22 9.98 -6.34
C ALA A 68 -1.03 8.69 -6.43
N ILE A 69 -0.39 7.51 -6.36
CA ILE A 69 -1.05 6.20 -6.43
C ILE A 69 -1.41 5.61 -5.05
N ARG A 70 -1.18 6.35 -3.95
CA ARG A 70 -1.34 5.81 -2.58
C ARG A 70 -2.75 5.28 -2.32
N SER A 71 -3.79 5.99 -2.77
CA SER A 71 -5.18 5.67 -2.45
C SER A 71 -5.60 4.35 -3.07
N ILE A 72 -5.27 4.13 -4.36
CA ILE A 72 -5.56 2.86 -5.03
C ILE A 72 -4.71 1.72 -4.45
N PHE A 73 -3.49 2.00 -4.01
CA PHE A 73 -2.64 0.99 -3.38
C PHE A 73 -3.19 0.54 -2.02
N ILE A 74 -3.70 1.46 -1.21
CA ILE A 74 -4.38 1.16 0.06
C ILE A 74 -5.66 0.34 -0.21
N GLU A 75 -6.48 0.75 -1.17
CA GLU A 75 -7.71 0.04 -1.54
C GLU A 75 -7.43 -1.42 -1.93
N VAL A 76 -6.42 -1.65 -2.78
CA VAL A 76 -6.03 -3.01 -3.19
C VAL A 76 -5.51 -3.85 -2.01
N ALA A 77 -4.74 -3.25 -1.08
CA ALA A 77 -4.23 -3.96 0.10
C ALA A 77 -5.35 -4.31 1.09
N ASP A 78 -6.32 -3.41 1.25
CA ASP A 78 -7.49 -3.57 2.09
C ASP A 78 -8.42 -4.68 1.53
N ASP A 79 -8.66 -4.68 0.21
CA ASP A 79 -9.42 -5.72 -0.48
C ASP A 79 -8.74 -7.09 -0.43
N LEU A 80 -7.41 -7.14 -0.56
CA LEU A 80 -6.65 -8.37 -0.39
C LEU A 80 -6.79 -8.90 1.04
N THR A 81 -6.69 -8.02 2.04
CA THR A 81 -6.87 -8.38 3.45
C THR A 81 -8.26 -8.92 3.73
N ARG A 82 -9.31 -8.26 3.22
CA ARG A 82 -10.70 -8.77 3.31
C ARG A 82 -10.88 -10.11 2.64
N SER A 83 -10.29 -10.30 1.46
CA SER A 83 -10.36 -11.56 0.70
C SER A 83 -9.69 -12.72 1.43
N LEU A 84 -8.72 -12.43 2.30
CA LEU A 84 -8.05 -13.39 3.18
C LEU A 84 -8.74 -13.55 4.55
N GLY A 85 -9.89 -12.90 4.76
CA GLY A 85 -10.68 -12.98 5.99
C GLY A 85 -10.27 -11.98 7.08
N GLY A 86 -9.30 -11.10 6.81
CA GLY A 86 -8.89 -10.02 7.68
C GLY A 86 -9.91 -8.88 7.75
N LYS A 87 -9.78 -8.03 8.77
CA LYS A 87 -10.58 -6.82 8.90
C LYS A 87 -9.93 -5.66 8.15
N SER A 88 -10.78 -4.77 7.65
CA SER A 88 -10.34 -3.55 6.99
C SER A 88 -9.51 -2.67 7.91
N PHE A 89 -8.51 -2.01 7.34
CA PHE A 89 -7.62 -1.06 8.02
C PHE A 89 -7.33 0.19 7.20
N GLY A 90 -7.89 0.30 5.98
CA GLY A 90 -7.92 1.54 5.23
C GLY A 90 -8.97 2.50 5.81
N GLU A 91 -8.74 3.81 5.72
CA GLU A 91 -9.71 4.81 6.18
C GLU A 91 -11.09 4.59 5.53
N GLU A 92 -12.13 4.39 6.35
CA GLU A 92 -13.52 4.60 5.93
C GLU A 92 -13.74 6.10 5.70
N LYS A 93 -13.25 6.64 4.57
CA LYS A 93 -13.74 7.90 3.98
C LYS A 93 -13.18 8.12 2.58
N VAL A 94 -13.95 7.70 1.59
CA VAL A 94 -14.62 8.55 0.58
C VAL A 94 -14.99 7.64 -0.58
N ALA A 95 -16.30 7.46 -0.78
CA ALA A 95 -16.86 6.90 -2.00
C ALA A 95 -16.44 7.78 -3.20
N HIS A 96 -15.43 7.35 -3.96
CA HIS A 96 -15.12 7.98 -5.23
C HIS A 96 -16.08 7.42 -6.29
N ARG A 97 -17.14 8.18 -6.53
CA ARG A 97 -18.05 8.04 -7.67
C ARG A 97 -17.21 8.04 -8.96
N ALA A 98 -17.43 7.04 -9.81
CA ALA A 98 -16.76 6.88 -11.10
C ALA A 98 -16.74 8.19 -11.91
N PRO A 99 -15.64 8.50 -12.63
CA PRO A 99 -15.60 9.64 -13.52
C PRO A 99 -16.64 9.43 -14.62
N ALA A 100 -17.60 10.35 -14.71
CA ALA A 100 -18.51 10.42 -15.84
C ALA A 100 -17.68 10.61 -17.11
N VAL A 101 -17.85 9.69 -18.04
CA VAL A 101 -17.40 9.85 -19.42
C VAL A 101 -18.17 11.03 -20.01
N ASP A 102 -17.51 12.18 -20.16
CA ASP A 102 -18.02 13.30 -20.93
C ASP A 102 -17.76 12.98 -22.41
N GLU A 103 -18.75 12.37 -23.06
CA GLU A 103 -18.79 12.30 -24.52
C GLU A 103 -19.08 13.70 -25.05
N ALA A 104 -18.02 14.42 -25.41
CA ALA A 104 -18.11 15.66 -26.16
C ALA A 104 -18.52 15.36 -27.61
N VAL A 105 -19.63 15.99 -27.99
CA VAL A 105 -20.29 16.09 -29.30
C VAL A 105 -19.35 16.48 -30.44
#